data_AF-A0A2D6ITI5-F1
#
_entry.id   AF-A0A2D6ITI5-F1
#
_cell.length_a   1.000
_cell.length_b   1.000
_cell.length_c   1.000
_cell.angle_alpha   90.00
_cell.angle_beta   90.00
_cell.angle_gamma   90.00
#
_symmetry.space_group_name_H-M   'P 1'
#
loop_
_entity.id
_entity.type
_entity.pdbx_description
1 polymer ?
#
loop_
_entity_poly.entity_id
_entity_poly.type
_entity_poly.pdbx_seq_one_letter_code
_entity_poly.pdbx_strand_id
1 'polypeptide(L)'
;MVDTNFVSELARKLARAVPDVGGDLDTMRGDLEKNFQSLLSGAFDRMELVTREEFDVQRRVLERTREKLTRLEVQITALEQQSVADSLSKNKPKNKRD
;
A
#
# COMPACT_ATOMS: atom_id res chain seq x y z
N MET A 1 14.02 5.89 -1.80
CA MET A 1 14.75 6.45 -2.97
C MET A 1 14.68 5.43 -4.10
N VAL A 2 14.41 5.89 -5.31
CA VAL A 2 14.27 5.02 -6.49
C VAL A 2 15.61 4.39 -6.81
N ASP A 3 15.63 3.08 -7.06
CA ASP A 3 16.87 2.37 -7.38
C ASP A 3 17.42 2.83 -8.73
N THR A 4 18.59 3.47 -8.70
CA THR A 4 19.25 4.01 -9.90
C THR A 4 19.69 2.90 -10.85
N ASN A 5 19.94 1.69 -10.35
CA ASN A 5 20.28 0.52 -11.17
C ASN A 5 19.05 0.03 -11.95
N PHE A 6 17.87 0.04 -11.34
CA PHE A 6 16.62 -0.31 -12.03
C PHE A 6 16.32 0.67 -13.17
N VAL A 7 16.52 1.97 -12.93
CA VAL A 7 16.30 3.00 -13.96
C VAL A 7 17.28 2.82 -15.14
N SER A 8 18.54 2.50 -14.87
CA SER A 8 19.54 2.22 -15.90
C SER A 8 19.19 0.95 -16.71
N GLU A 9 18.77 -0.12 -16.05
CA GLU A 9 18.32 -1.35 -16.71
C GLU A 9 17.10 -1.12 -17.60
N LEU A 10 16.15 -0.30 -17.15
CA LEU A 10 14.96 0.05 -17.93
C LEU A 10 15.34 0.91 -19.15
N ALA A 11 16.21 1.91 -18.96
CA ALA A 11 16.72 2.74 -20.05
C ALA A 11 17.43 1.90 -21.12
N ARG A 12 18.25 0.91 -20.72
CA ARG A 12 18.88 -0.06 -21.63
C ARG A 12 17.88 -0.88 -22.41
N LYS A 13 16.84 -1.40 -21.73
CA LYS A 13 15.79 -2.19 -22.40
C LYS A 13 15.02 -1.36 -23.42
N LEU A 14 14.72 -0.10 -23.10
CA LEU A 14 14.07 0.84 -24.03
C LEU A 14 14.97 1.14 -25.23
N ALA A 15 16.25 1.46 -25.00
CA ALA A 15 17.21 1.72 -26.08
C ALA A 15 17.40 0.51 -27.01
N ARG A 16 17.26 -0.72 -26.51
CA ARG A 16 17.29 -1.96 -27.30
C ARG A 16 15.99 -2.25 -28.05
N ALA A 17 14.86 -1.71 -27.60
CA ALA A 17 13.56 -1.88 -28.25
C ALA A 17 13.33 -0.90 -29.42
N VAL A 18 14.20 0.11 -29.57
CA VAL A 18 14.16 1.03 -30.71
C VAL A 18 14.58 0.26 -31.99
N PRO A 19 13.78 0.31 -33.07
CA PRO A 19 14.12 -0.34 -34.33
C PRO A 19 15.45 0.14 -34.90
N ASP A 20 16.15 -0.75 -35.59
CA ASP A 20 17.45 -0.50 -36.18
C ASP A 20 17.30 0.41 -37.42
N VAL A 21 17.38 1.72 -37.23
CA VAL A 21 17.36 2.72 -38.30
C VAL A 21 18.81 3.03 -38.67
N GLY A 22 19.32 2.34 -39.70
CA GLY A 22 20.75 2.15 -39.98
C GLY A 22 21.68 3.40 -39.92
N GLY A 23 22.91 3.16 -39.46
CA GLY A 23 23.99 4.14 -39.26
C GLY A 23 25.02 3.66 -38.23
N ASP A 24 25.92 4.53 -37.74
CA ASP A 24 26.82 4.26 -36.59
C ASP A 24 25.98 4.04 -35.31
N LEU A 25 25.55 2.80 -35.08
CA LEU A 25 24.56 2.46 -34.05
C LEU A 25 25.08 2.56 -32.62
N ASP A 26 26.36 2.29 -32.38
CA ASP A 26 26.87 2.13 -31.01
C ASP A 26 26.90 3.46 -30.25
N THR A 27 27.24 4.56 -30.94
CA THR A 27 27.21 5.91 -30.37
C THR A 27 25.78 6.40 -30.17
N MET A 28 24.91 6.22 -31.17
CA MET A 28 23.50 6.62 -31.08
C MET A 28 22.74 5.84 -29.99
N ARG A 29 23.01 4.55 -29.83
CA ARG A 29 22.41 3.73 -28.76
C ARG A 29 22.85 4.20 -27.38
N GLY A 30 24.13 4.54 -27.21
CA GLY A 30 24.64 5.09 -25.96
C GLY A 30 24.00 6.44 -25.60
N ASP A 31 23.76 7.30 -26.58
CA ASP A 31 23.09 8.58 -26.37
C ASP A 31 21.59 8.43 -26.07
N LEU A 32 20.91 7.48 -26.72
CA LEU A 32 19.52 7.12 -26.40
C LEU A 32 19.39 6.57 -24.98
N GLU A 33 20.28 5.68 -24.55
CA GLU A 33 20.30 5.14 -23.18
C GLU A 33 20.40 6.26 -22.14
N LYS A 34 21.34 7.20 -22.32
CA LYS A 34 21.50 8.35 -21.42
C LYS A 34 20.26 9.24 -21.38
N ASN A 35 19.66 9.51 -22.55
CA ASN A 35 18.46 10.34 -22.61
C ASN A 35 17.27 9.67 -21.92
N PHE A 36 17.06 8.36 -22.15
CA PHE A 36 16.03 7.60 -21.46
C PHE A 36 16.28 7.52 -19.95
N GLN A 37 17.52 7.35 -19.51
CA GLN A 37 17.86 7.35 -18.10
C GLN A 37 17.51 8.69 -17.45
N SER A 38 17.88 9.82 -18.07
CA SER A 38 17.54 11.15 -17.55
C SER A 38 16.03 11.40 -17.51
N LEU A 39 15.29 10.95 -18.53
CA LEU A 39 13.83 11.09 -18.59
C LEU A 39 13.14 10.23 -17.53
N LEU A 40 13.56 8.98 -17.36
CA LEU A 40 12.99 8.06 -16.37
C LEU A 40 13.31 8.53 -14.94
N SER A 41 14.55 8.95 -14.67
CA SER A 41 14.91 9.55 -13.37
C SER A 41 14.05 10.77 -13.07
N GLY A 42 13.95 11.71 -14.02
CA GLY A 42 13.13 12.91 -13.82
C GLY A 42 11.62 12.64 -13.75
N ALA A 43 11.12 11.54 -14.31
CA ALA A 43 9.74 11.11 -14.18
C ALA A 43 9.47 10.44 -12.83
N PHE A 44 10.35 9.55 -12.39
CA PHE A 44 10.24 8.88 -11.10
C PHE A 44 10.44 9.82 -9.91
N ASP A 45 11.28 10.86 -10.04
CA ASP A 45 11.43 11.90 -9.01
C ASP A 45 10.17 12.75 -8.83
N ARG A 46 9.34 12.87 -9.87
CA ARG A 46 8.03 13.57 -9.79
C ARG A 46 6.92 12.68 -9.24
N MET A 47 7.15 11.36 -9.18
CA MET A 47 6.22 10.44 -8.55
C MET A 47 6.53 10.41 -7.06
N GLU A 48 5.50 10.52 -6.20
CA GLU A 48 5.63 10.40 -4.74
C GLU A 48 5.90 8.94 -4.34
N LEU A 49 7.04 8.41 -4.77
CA LEU A 49 7.41 7.01 -4.58
C LEU A 49 7.88 6.78 -3.15
N VAL A 50 7.21 5.85 -2.48
CA VAL A 50 7.67 5.29 -1.22
C VAL A 50 8.52 4.05 -1.48
N THR A 51 9.47 3.79 -0.59
CA THR A 51 10.25 2.55 -0.63
C THR A 51 9.37 1.34 -0.31
N ARG A 52 9.82 0.16 -0.74
CA ARG A 52 9.14 -1.09 -0.41
C ARG A 52 9.05 -1.31 1.11
N GLU A 53 10.09 -0.95 1.84
CA GLU A 53 10.15 -1.07 3.29
C GLU A 53 9.12 -0.18 3.98
N GLU A 54 9.00 1.08 3.56
CA GLU A 54 7.97 2.01 4.07
C GLU A 54 6.56 1.50 3.78
N PHE A 55 6.32 0.98 2.58
CA PHE A 55 5.05 0.34 2.23
C PHE A 55 4.73 -0.85 3.15
N ASP A 56 5.70 -1.74 3.37
CA ASP A 56 5.53 -2.92 4.22
C ASP A 56 5.34 -2.55 5.71
N VAL A 57 5.90 -1.42 6.16
CA VAL A 57 5.60 -0.86 7.50
C VAL A 57 4.15 -0.40 7.57
N GLN A 58 3.68 0.40 6.61
CA GLN A 58 2.29 0.90 6.61
C GLN A 58 1.27 -0.24 6.51
N ARG A 59 1.57 -1.27 5.72
CA ARG A 59 0.75 -2.49 5.65
C ARG A 59 0.60 -3.16 7.01
N ARG A 60 1.70 -3.33 7.76
CA ARG A 60 1.66 -3.91 9.12
C ARG A 60 0.85 -3.05 10.10
N VAL A 61 0.95 -1.73 9.99
CA VAL A 61 0.13 -0.80 10.80
C VAL A 61 -1.36 -1.01 10.50
N LEU A 62 -1.74 -1.15 9.23
CA LEU A 62 -3.11 -1.43 8.82
C LEU A 62 -3.61 -2.80 9.33
N GLU A 63 -2.79 -3.84 9.22
CA GLU A 63 -3.11 -5.18 9.73
C GLU A 63 -3.41 -5.13 11.24
N ARG A 64 -2.52 -4.51 12.03
CA ARG A 64 -2.72 -4.31 13.47
C ARG A 64 -3.95 -3.47 13.79
N THR A 65 -4.27 -2.48 12.96
CA THR A 65 -5.45 -1.63 13.16
C THR A 65 -6.72 -2.44 12.93
N ARG A 66 -6.76 -3.31 11.91
CA ARG A 66 -7.89 -4.22 11.68
C ARG A 66 -8.10 -5.17 12.85
N GLU A 67 -7.03 -5.77 13.37
CA GLU A 67 -7.12 -6.65 14.55
C GLU A 67 -7.70 -5.94 15.78
N LYS A 68 -7.22 -4.72 16.06
CA LYS A 68 -7.75 -3.89 17.14
C LYS A 68 -9.22 -3.54 16.93
N LEU A 69 -9.60 -3.23 15.70
CA LEU A 69 -10.98 -2.89 15.33
C LEU A 69 -11.90 -4.08 15.58
N THR A 70 -11.55 -5.28 15.09
CA THR A 70 -12.33 -6.50 15.34
C THR A 70 -12.45 -6.81 16.84
N ARG A 71 -11.38 -6.62 17.62
CA ARG A 71 -11.46 -6.80 19.08
C ARG A 71 -12.42 -5.81 19.73
N LEU A 72 -12.40 -4.55 19.32
CA LEU A 72 -13.30 -3.53 19.85
C LEU A 72 -14.76 -3.83 19.47
N GLU A 73 -15.03 -4.27 18.24
CA GLU A 73 -16.37 -4.72 17.81
C GLU A 73 -16.91 -5.82 18.74
N VAL A 74 -16.10 -6.85 19.02
CA VAL A 74 -16.49 -7.94 19.94
C VAL A 74 -16.78 -7.41 21.35
N GLN A 75 -15.95 -6.49 21.85
CA GLN A 75 -16.17 -5.89 23.17
C GLN A 75 -17.46 -5.08 23.23
N ILE A 76 -17.75 -4.29 22.19
CA ILE A 76 -18.99 -3.51 22.10
C ILE A 76 -20.19 -4.44 22.06
N THR A 77 -20.19 -5.47 21.22
CA THR A 77 -21.30 -6.44 21.14
C THR A 77 -21.54 -7.13 22.48
N ALA A 78 -20.47 -7.50 23.20
CA ALA A 78 -20.62 -8.11 24.53
C ALA A 78 -21.25 -7.16 25.54
N LEU A 79 -20.86 -5.88 25.53
CA LEU A 79 -21.44 -4.85 26.40
C LEU A 79 -22.89 -4.54 26.04
N GLU A 80 -23.22 -4.45 24.75
CA GLU A 80 -24.58 -4.27 24.27
C GLU A 80 -25.48 -5.43 24.74
N GLN A 81 -25.03 -6.68 24.60
CA GLN A 81 -25.76 -7.85 25.10
C GLN A 81 -25.97 -7.83 26.61
N GLN A 82 -24.94 -7.45 27.39
CA GLN A 82 -25.07 -7.30 28.84
C GLN A 82 -26.08 -6.21 29.22
N SER A 83 -26.04 -5.05 28.54
CA SER A 83 -26.99 -3.96 28.78
C SER A 83 -28.44 -4.38 28.51
N VAL A 84 -28.66 -5.15 27.43
CA VAL A 84 -29.98 -5.68 27.09
C VAL A 84 -30.43 -6.69 28.15
N ALA A 85 -29.57 -7.62 28.56
CA ALA A 85 -29.87 -8.60 29.61
C ALA A 85 -30.23 -7.92 30.96
N ASP A 86 -29.49 -6.88 31.35
CA ASP A 86 -29.75 -6.11 32.56
C ASP A 86 -31.10 -5.37 32.52
N SER A 87 -31.49 -4.84 31.35
CA SER A 87 -32.79 -4.19 31.17
C SER A 87 -33.96 -5.17 31.30
N LEU A 88 -33.81 -6.40 30.81
CA LEU A 88 -34.84 -7.45 30.91
C LEU A 88 -34.98 -7.99 32.33
N SER A 89 -33.88 -8.07 33.08
CA SER A 89 -33.86 -8.47 34.50
C SER A 89 -34.65 -7.49 35.39
N LYS A 90 -34.50 -6.18 35.15
CA LYS A 90 -35.18 -5.14 35.94
C LYS A 90 -36.69 -5.05 35.70
N ASN A 91 -37.19 -5.56 34.57
CA ASN A 91 -38.59 -5.44 34.19
C ASN A 91 -39.47 -6.66 34.56
N LYS A 92 -38.96 -7.61 35.37
CA LYS A 92 -39.75 -8.76 35.81
C LYS A 92 -40.80 -8.32 36.85
N PRO A 93 -42.11 -8.40 36.56
CA PRO A 93 -43.13 -7.95 37.50
C PRO A 93 -43.11 -8.81 38.77
N LYS A 94 -43.01 -8.16 39.93
CA LYS A 94 -43.22 -8.78 41.24
C LYS A 94 -44.69 -9.18 41.38
N ASN A 95 -45.10 -10.29 40.76
CA ASN A 95 -46.38 -10.88 41.12
C ASN A 95 -46.20 -11.61 42.45
N LYS A 96 -46.52 -10.87 43.53
CA LYS A 96 -46.71 -11.42 44.87
C LYS A 96 -47.80 -12.49 44.79
N ARG A 97 -47.44 -13.68 45.27
CA ARG A 97 -48.39 -14.64 45.79
C ARG A 97 -49.00 -14.00 47.03
N ASP A 98 -50.30 -13.76 47.01
CA ASP A 98 -51.20 -13.74 48.16
C ASP A 98 -52.60 -14.08 47.62
#